data_AF-A0A9Q0F642-F1
#
_entry.id   AF-A0A9Q0F642-F1
#
_cell.length_a   1.000
_cell.length_b   1.000
_cell.length_c   1.000
_cell.angle_alpha   90.00
_cell.angle_beta   90.00
_cell.angle_gamma   90.00
#
_symmetry.space_group_name_H-M   'P 1'
#
loop_
_entity.id
_entity.type
_entity.pdbx_description
1 polymer ?
#
loop_
_entity_poly.entity_id
_entity_poly.type
_entity_poly.pdbx_seq_one_letter_code
_entity_poly.pdbx_strand_id
1 'polypeptide(L)'
;MNVRQRLRPQLPDKYFGNAIIMESATATASELLEHGLGWAAMQINKMIALQTDEEIKKQLKALVDRQSQALKLDQPAGSNVSGLIVGSSPRFDVYGNDFGWGKPITVRTGRGKVLDGKILSFPGAGEPGSVDIHACLKPEILLHLENDIEFMEAVSTILSPCYMLSRVLLIY
;
A
#
# COMPACT_ATOMS: atom_id res chain seq x y z
N MET A 1 -2.48 -2.88 -7.79
CA MET A 1 -3.27 -4.13 -7.87
C MET A 1 -2.51 -5.20 -8.66
N ASN A 2 -2.47 -6.45 -8.20
CA ASN A 2 -1.87 -7.58 -8.93
C ASN A 2 -2.75 -8.00 -10.12
N VAL A 3 -2.18 -8.07 -11.32
CA VAL A 3 -2.91 -8.42 -12.56
C VAL A 3 -2.60 -9.81 -13.12
N ARG A 4 -1.70 -10.59 -12.52
CA ARG A 4 -1.28 -11.91 -13.03
C ARG A 4 -2.47 -12.84 -13.37
N GLN A 5 -3.43 -12.90 -12.45
CA GLN A 5 -4.62 -13.76 -12.55
C GLN A 5 -5.75 -13.15 -13.40
N ARG A 6 -5.65 -11.85 -13.71
CA ARG A 6 -6.64 -11.09 -14.50
C ARG A 6 -6.36 -11.16 -15.99
N LEU A 7 -5.09 -11.25 -16.37
CA LEU A 7 -4.69 -11.35 -17.76
C LEU A 7 -5.15 -12.67 -18.41
N ARG A 8 -5.29 -12.64 -19.73
CA ARG A 8 -5.61 -13.80 -20.59
C ARG A 8 -4.60 -13.89 -21.75
N PRO A 9 -3.79 -14.97 -21.81
CA PRO A 9 -3.64 -16.02 -20.80
C PRO A 9 -3.11 -15.47 -19.46
N GLN A 10 -3.40 -16.18 -18.36
CA GLN A 10 -2.89 -15.81 -17.04
C GLN A 10 -1.35 -15.88 -17.04
N LEU A 11 -0.72 -14.97 -16.31
CA LEU A 11 0.72 -15.06 -16.10
C LEU A 11 1.03 -16.23 -15.15
N PRO A 12 2.16 -16.94 -15.36
CA PRO A 12 2.57 -18.02 -14.46
C PRO A 12 2.70 -17.54 -13.01
N ASP A 13 2.40 -18.40 -12.05
CA ASP A 13 2.52 -18.08 -10.62
C ASP A 13 3.94 -17.66 -10.23
N LYS A 14 4.94 -18.25 -10.89
CA LYS A 14 6.38 -17.95 -10.69
C LYS A 14 6.87 -16.77 -11.53
N TYR A 15 5.99 -16.01 -12.17
CA TYR A 15 6.39 -14.81 -12.91
C TYR A 15 6.98 -13.75 -11.98
N PHE A 16 8.30 -13.57 -12.07
CA PHE A 16 9.08 -12.67 -11.20
C PHE A 16 9.08 -11.20 -11.66
N GLY A 17 8.57 -10.91 -12.86
CA GLY A 17 8.47 -9.54 -13.36
C GLY A 17 7.36 -8.72 -12.68
N ASN A 18 7.31 -7.43 -13.01
CA ASN A 18 6.26 -6.54 -12.52
C ASN A 18 4.94 -6.82 -13.26
N ALA A 19 3.91 -7.17 -12.49
CA ALA A 19 2.55 -7.37 -12.98
C ALA A 19 1.57 -6.66 -12.04
N ILE A 20 1.79 -5.35 -11.87
CA ILE A 20 0.99 -4.49 -11.00
C ILE A 20 0.57 -3.24 -11.77
N ILE A 21 -0.71 -2.88 -11.70
CA ILE A 21 -1.22 -1.58 -12.15
C ILE A 21 -1.62 -0.74 -10.95
N MET A 22 -1.44 0.59 -11.05
CA MET A 22 -1.88 1.53 -10.03
C MET A 22 -3.22 2.11 -10.45
N GLU A 23 -4.17 2.09 -9.54
CA GLU A 23 -5.53 2.58 -9.75
C GLU A 23 -5.95 3.42 -8.55
N SER A 24 -6.86 4.35 -8.78
CA SER A 24 -7.35 5.27 -7.76
C SER A 24 -8.87 5.19 -7.65
N ALA A 25 -9.38 5.03 -6.43
CA ALA A 25 -10.75 5.39 -6.09
C ALA A 25 -10.70 6.81 -5.51
N THR A 26 -11.57 7.70 -5.99
CA THR A 26 -11.63 9.10 -5.56
C THR A 26 -12.95 9.37 -4.87
N ALA A 27 -12.89 10.08 -3.75
CA ALA A 27 -14.04 10.59 -3.03
C ALA A 27 -13.66 11.90 -2.34
N THR A 28 -14.64 12.75 -2.09
CA THR A 28 -14.49 13.94 -1.25
C THR A 28 -14.47 13.57 0.23
N ALA A 29 -13.88 14.43 1.06
CA ALA A 29 -13.93 14.24 2.51
C ALA A 29 -15.38 14.22 3.04
N SER A 30 -16.27 15.04 2.46
CA SER A 30 -17.70 15.04 2.81
C SER A 30 -18.38 13.71 2.51
N GLU A 31 -18.16 13.11 1.33
CA GLU A 31 -18.77 11.82 1.00
C GLU A 31 -18.28 10.69 1.92
N LEU A 32 -17.00 10.72 2.31
CA LEU A 32 -16.43 9.75 3.24
C LEU A 32 -17.07 9.86 4.64
N LEU A 33 -17.26 11.10 5.13
CA LEU A 33 -17.90 11.37 6.41
C LEU A 33 -19.40 11.05 6.40
N GLU A 34 -20.09 11.27 5.28
CA GLU A 34 -21.53 11.05 5.15
C GLU A 34 -21.89 9.57 4.99
N HIS A 35 -21.12 8.81 4.20
CA HIS A 35 -21.49 7.45 3.82
C HIS A 35 -20.70 6.35 4.56
N GLY A 36 -19.63 6.71 5.27
CA GLY A 36 -18.85 5.81 6.12
C GLY A 36 -18.01 4.75 5.38
N LEU A 37 -17.38 3.88 6.17
CA LEU A 37 -16.36 2.93 5.70
C LEU A 37 -16.88 1.89 4.70
N GLY A 38 -18.10 1.39 4.90
CA GLY A 38 -18.70 0.38 4.01
C GLY A 38 -18.89 0.91 2.58
N TRP A 39 -19.31 2.17 2.44
CA TRP A 39 -19.42 2.82 1.15
C TRP A 39 -18.05 3.05 0.51
N ALA A 40 -17.06 3.52 1.29
CA ALA A 40 -15.70 3.71 0.80
C ALA A 40 -15.08 2.39 0.29
N ALA A 41 -15.26 1.30 1.03
CA ALA A 41 -14.84 -0.04 0.62
C ALA A 41 -15.54 -0.49 -0.66
N MET A 42 -16.83 -0.20 -0.83
CA MET A 42 -17.57 -0.46 -2.06
C MET A 42 -17.00 0.31 -3.27
N GLN A 43 -16.62 1.58 -3.10
CA GLN A 43 -15.99 2.36 -4.20
C GLN A 43 -14.67 1.74 -4.65
N ILE A 44 -13.82 1.34 -3.69
CA ILE A 44 -12.57 0.61 -3.99
C ILE A 44 -12.89 -0.71 -4.72
N ASN A 45 -13.89 -1.47 -4.26
CA ASN A 45 -14.27 -2.73 -4.87
C ASN A 45 -14.76 -2.55 -6.32
N LYS A 46 -15.61 -1.55 -6.58
CA LYS A 46 -16.08 -1.20 -7.93
C LYS A 46 -14.92 -0.87 -8.86
N MET A 47 -13.99 -0.01 -8.42
CA MET A 47 -12.79 0.31 -9.19
C MET A 47 -12.00 -0.96 -9.53
N ILE A 48 -11.78 -1.86 -8.56
CA ILE A 48 -11.05 -3.11 -8.76
C ILE A 48 -11.80 -4.06 -9.71
N ALA A 49 -13.14 -4.09 -9.67
CA ALA A 49 -13.97 -4.94 -10.50
C ALA A 49 -13.92 -4.54 -11.99
N LEU A 50 -13.75 -3.24 -12.27
CA LEU A 50 -13.64 -2.71 -13.65
C LEU A 50 -12.36 -3.13 -14.37
N GLN A 51 -11.35 -3.63 -13.65
CA GLN A 51 -10.04 -3.98 -14.20
C GLN A 51 -10.05 -5.37 -14.83
N THR A 52 -10.63 -5.48 -16.03
CA THR A 52 -10.65 -6.70 -16.86
C THR A 52 -9.36 -6.86 -17.66
N ASP A 53 -9.16 -8.02 -18.29
CA ASP A 53 -8.01 -8.26 -19.19
C ASP A 53 -7.90 -7.18 -20.29
N GLU A 54 -9.03 -6.82 -20.89
CA GLU A 54 -9.14 -5.85 -21.96
C GLU A 54 -8.78 -4.45 -21.48
N GLU A 55 -9.31 -4.01 -20.33
CA GLU A 55 -9.00 -2.69 -19.78
C GLU A 55 -7.53 -2.60 -19.36
N ILE A 56 -6.99 -3.64 -18.72
CA ILE A 56 -5.56 -3.70 -18.35
C ILE A 56 -4.67 -3.60 -19.59
N LYS A 57 -4.97 -4.34 -20.66
CA LYS A 57 -4.21 -4.29 -21.93
C LYS A 57 -4.31 -2.93 -22.60
N LYS A 58 -5.49 -2.31 -22.59
CA LYS A 58 -5.72 -0.96 -23.11
C LYS A 58 -4.92 0.09 -22.35
N GLN A 59 -4.92 0.03 -21.01
CA GLN A 59 -4.12 0.93 -20.17
C GLN A 59 -2.62 0.75 -20.42
N LEU A 60 -2.14 -0.50 -20.53
CA LEU A 60 -0.75 -0.78 -20.84
C LEU A 60 -0.35 -0.19 -22.20
N LYS A 61 -1.19 -0.35 -23.22
CA LYS A 61 -0.98 0.26 -24.54
C LYS A 61 -0.91 1.78 -24.43
N ALA A 62 -1.86 2.41 -23.75
CA ALA A 62 -1.88 3.85 -23.54
C ALA A 62 -0.64 4.36 -22.77
N LEU A 63 -0.12 3.58 -21.83
CA LEU A 63 1.11 3.88 -21.11
C LEU A 63 2.33 3.82 -22.03
N VAL A 64 2.44 2.79 -22.88
CA VAL A 64 3.52 2.66 -23.86
C VAL A 64 3.46 3.81 -24.88
N ASP A 65 2.27 4.13 -25.38
CA ASP A 65 2.05 5.23 -26.32
C ASP A 65 2.45 6.57 -25.67
N ARG A 66 2.03 6.80 -24.42
CA ARG A 66 2.40 8.01 -23.65
C ARG A 66 3.88 8.07 -23.35
N GLN A 67 4.53 6.99 -22.92
CA GLN A 67 5.97 6.99 -22.66
C GLN A 67 6.76 7.27 -23.94
N SER A 68 6.33 6.73 -25.07
CA SER A 68 6.91 7.01 -26.38
C SER A 68 6.74 8.49 -26.79
N GLN A 69 5.73 9.19 -26.25
CA GLN A 69 5.50 10.62 -26.44
C GLN A 69 6.20 11.49 -25.37
N ALA A 70 6.29 11.03 -24.12
CA ALA A 70 6.93 11.73 -23.00
C ALA A 70 8.46 11.68 -23.10
N LEU A 71 9.03 10.63 -23.70
CA LEU A 71 10.43 10.65 -24.16
C LEU A 71 10.70 11.75 -25.21
N LYS A 72 9.66 12.42 -25.73
CA LYS A 72 9.76 13.61 -26.60
C LYS A 72 9.45 14.92 -25.88
N LEU A 73 9.02 14.90 -24.61
CA LEU A 73 8.62 16.09 -23.86
C LEU A 73 9.08 15.96 -22.39
N ASP A 74 10.17 16.65 -22.05
CA ASP A 74 10.65 16.78 -20.68
C ASP A 74 9.70 17.64 -19.84
N GLN A 75 8.83 17.03 -19.04
CA GLN A 75 8.15 17.73 -17.95
C GLN A 75 8.08 16.89 -16.68
N PRO A 76 8.52 17.43 -15.52
CA PRO A 76 8.32 16.80 -14.24
C PRO A 76 6.90 17.10 -13.73
N ALA A 77 6.04 16.08 -13.67
CA ALA A 77 4.75 16.21 -13.01
C ALA A 77 4.95 16.14 -11.48
N GLY A 78 4.90 17.30 -10.82
CA GLY A 78 4.80 17.41 -9.37
C GLY A 78 3.44 16.90 -8.89
N SER A 79 3.40 15.97 -7.95
CA SER A 79 2.16 15.42 -7.40
C SER A 79 1.83 16.09 -6.06
N ASN A 80 1.03 17.15 -6.09
CA ASN A 80 0.23 17.56 -4.94
C ASN A 80 -1.08 16.77 -4.99
N VAL A 81 -1.08 15.55 -4.45
CA VAL A 81 -2.30 14.76 -4.29
C VAL A 81 -2.47 14.47 -2.80
N SER A 82 -3.48 15.07 -2.18
CA SER A 82 -4.00 14.65 -0.87
C SER A 82 -4.62 13.27 -1.02
N GLY A 83 -3.81 12.22 -0.96
CA GLY A 83 -4.26 10.86 -1.22
C GLY A 83 -3.41 9.81 -0.52
N LEU A 84 -4.03 8.66 -0.23
CA LEU A 84 -3.34 7.51 0.35
C LEU A 84 -2.87 6.58 -0.78
N ILE A 85 -1.60 6.15 -0.70
CA ILE A 85 -1.05 5.13 -1.58
C ILE A 85 -0.91 3.85 -0.79
N VAL A 86 -1.78 2.88 -1.06
CA VAL A 86 -1.79 1.58 -0.39
C VAL A 86 -1.04 0.55 -1.24
N GLY A 87 -0.03 -0.07 -0.64
CA GLY A 87 0.75 -1.16 -1.23
C GLY A 87 0.84 -2.39 -0.34
N SER A 88 1.54 -3.42 -0.85
CA SER A 88 1.60 -4.75 -0.24
C SER A 88 0.22 -5.40 -0.11
N SER A 89 0.13 -6.56 0.54
CA SER A 89 -1.13 -7.20 0.89
C SER A 89 -0.93 -8.16 2.06
N PRO A 90 -1.90 -8.25 3.00
CA PRO A 90 -1.86 -9.26 4.07
C PRO A 90 -1.91 -10.71 3.54
N ARG A 91 -2.30 -10.88 2.27
CA ARG A 91 -2.34 -12.18 1.59
C ARG A 91 -0.98 -12.65 1.06
N PHE A 92 0.05 -11.81 1.13
CA PHE A 92 1.39 -12.20 0.73
C PHE A 92 2.10 -12.87 1.89
N ASP A 93 2.52 -14.11 1.66
CA ASP A 93 3.25 -14.88 2.66
C ASP A 93 4.68 -14.37 2.79
N VAL A 94 4.88 -13.51 3.79
CA VAL A 94 6.17 -12.95 4.16
C VAL A 94 6.85 -13.75 5.27
N TYR A 95 6.13 -14.66 5.93
CA TYR A 95 6.61 -15.49 7.05
C TYR A 95 6.92 -16.95 6.65
N GLY A 96 6.61 -17.36 5.42
CA GLY A 96 6.88 -18.70 4.90
C GLY A 96 8.33 -18.96 4.51
N ASN A 97 9.19 -17.94 4.53
CA ASN A 97 10.60 -18.08 4.18
C ASN A 97 11.42 -18.60 5.37
N ASP A 98 11.70 -19.91 5.40
CA ASP A 98 12.61 -20.53 6.36
C ASP A 98 13.84 -21.08 5.65
N PHE A 99 15.01 -20.52 5.99
CA PHE A 99 16.31 -20.89 5.41
C PHE A 99 17.11 -21.87 6.31
N GLY A 100 16.48 -22.45 7.34
CA GLY A 100 17.11 -23.36 8.30
C GLY A 100 17.36 -22.75 9.68
N TRP A 101 16.95 -21.49 9.89
CA TRP A 101 17.05 -20.78 11.18
C TRP A 101 15.69 -20.55 11.84
N GLY A 102 14.62 -21.10 11.26
CA GLY A 102 13.24 -20.88 11.70
C GLY A 102 12.54 -19.78 10.91
N LYS A 103 11.23 -19.68 11.11
CA LYS A 103 10.38 -18.68 10.45
C LYS A 103 10.72 -17.26 10.91
N PRO A 104 10.51 -16.23 10.07
CA PRO A 104 10.71 -14.84 10.46
C PRO A 104 9.80 -14.47 11.64
N ILE A 105 10.33 -13.70 12.59
CA ILE A 105 9.58 -13.24 13.77
C ILE A 105 8.82 -11.93 13.46
N THR A 106 9.34 -11.10 12.56
CA THR A 106 8.74 -9.82 12.16
C THR A 106 9.16 -9.45 10.75
N VAL A 107 8.33 -8.64 10.07
CA VAL A 107 8.60 -8.11 8.74
C VAL A 107 8.61 -6.59 8.83
N ARG A 108 9.72 -5.99 8.41
CA ARG A 108 9.91 -4.53 8.42
C ARG A 108 10.26 -4.03 7.03
N THR A 109 9.67 -2.90 6.68
CA THR A 109 9.96 -2.22 5.41
C THR A 109 11.21 -1.35 5.58
N GLY A 110 12.13 -1.42 4.63
CA GLY A 110 13.34 -0.58 4.65
C GLY A 110 13.05 0.92 4.50
N ARG A 111 14.07 1.74 4.69
CA ARG A 111 14.05 3.22 4.57
C ARG A 111 13.92 3.74 3.12
N GLY A 112 13.20 3.03 2.26
CA GLY A 112 12.93 3.48 0.89
C GLY A 112 12.13 4.79 0.87
N LYS A 113 11.91 5.36 -0.32
CA LYS A 113 11.22 6.66 -0.49
C LYS A 113 9.98 6.76 0.41
N VAL A 114 10.12 7.62 1.42
CA VAL A 114 9.13 7.99 2.42
C VAL A 114 8.25 9.07 1.77
N LEU A 115 6.99 8.75 1.56
CA LEU A 115 6.00 9.66 0.96
C LEU A 115 4.85 9.76 1.96
N ASP A 116 4.46 10.99 2.30
CA ASP A 116 3.24 11.23 3.07
C ASP A 116 2.04 10.53 2.41
N GLY A 117 1.19 9.89 3.21
CA GLY A 117 0.06 9.08 2.74
C GLY A 117 0.42 7.66 2.26
N LYS A 118 1.68 7.23 2.33
CA LYS A 118 2.06 5.85 1.96
C LYS A 118 1.69 4.87 3.08
N ILE A 119 0.88 3.87 2.73
CA ILE A 119 0.44 2.80 3.62
C ILE A 119 0.88 1.46 3.04
N LEU A 120 1.47 0.59 3.85
CA LEU A 120 1.80 -0.79 3.50
C LEU A 120 1.14 -1.75 4.48
N SER A 121 0.57 -2.83 3.97
CA SER A 121 -0.14 -3.84 4.76
C SER A 121 0.55 -5.21 4.69
N PHE A 122 0.65 -5.87 5.83
CA PHE A 122 1.28 -7.19 5.98
C PHE A 122 0.39 -8.10 6.83
N PRO A 123 0.50 -9.44 6.69
CA PRO A 123 -0.07 -10.32 7.71
C PRO A 123 0.58 -9.99 9.06
N GLY A 124 -0.19 -10.00 10.14
CA GLY A 124 0.35 -9.81 11.48
C GLY A 124 1.10 -11.07 11.95
N ALA A 125 2.18 -10.86 12.71
CA ALA A 125 3.01 -11.95 13.23
C ALA A 125 2.35 -12.74 14.38
N GLY A 126 1.42 -12.12 15.09
CA GLY A 126 0.82 -12.66 16.31
C GLY A 126 -0.39 -13.54 16.02
N GLU A 127 -1.56 -12.92 15.97
CA GLU A 127 -2.83 -13.65 15.87
C GLU A 127 -3.20 -13.94 14.40
N PRO A 128 -3.66 -15.17 14.09
CA PRO A 128 -4.19 -15.47 12.76
C PRO A 128 -5.29 -14.48 12.35
N GLY A 129 -5.13 -13.85 11.19
CA GLY A 129 -6.08 -12.86 10.69
C GLY A 129 -5.77 -11.41 11.10
N SER A 130 -4.79 -11.18 11.99
CA SER A 130 -4.28 -9.84 12.28
C SER A 130 -3.54 -9.24 11.07
N VAL A 131 -3.47 -7.92 11.02
CA VAL A 131 -2.83 -7.16 9.95
C VAL A 131 -1.90 -6.12 10.55
N ASP A 132 -0.64 -6.12 10.12
CA ASP A 132 0.31 -5.06 10.45
C ASP A 132 0.25 -3.97 9.39
N ILE A 133 0.08 -2.72 9.84
CA ILE A 133 0.05 -1.54 8.97
C ILE A 133 1.29 -0.69 9.21
N HIS A 134 2.07 -0.46 8.15
CA HIS A 134 3.13 0.53 8.15
C HIS A 134 2.63 1.79 7.46
N ALA A 135 2.41 2.85 8.23
CA ALA A 135 1.95 4.15 7.74
C ALA A 135 3.08 5.18 7.76
N CYS A 136 3.20 5.92 6.68
CA CYS A 136 4.04 7.10 6.58
C CYS A 136 3.14 8.32 6.41
N LEU A 137 2.97 9.06 7.51
CA LEU A 137 2.11 10.22 7.59
C LEU A 137 2.87 11.37 8.25
N LYS A 138 2.47 12.60 7.97
CA LYS A 138 2.96 13.77 8.71
C LYS A 138 2.75 13.59 10.22
N PRO A 139 3.68 14.07 11.07
CA PRO A 139 3.54 13.98 12.52
C PRO A 139 2.22 14.53 13.05
N GLU A 140 1.74 15.64 12.48
CA GLU A 140 0.46 16.24 12.83
C GLU A 140 -0.71 15.26 12.63
N ILE A 141 -0.74 14.52 11.52
CA ILE A 141 -1.79 13.54 11.23
C ILE A 141 -1.71 12.37 12.22
N LEU A 142 -0.50 11.89 12.51
CA LEU A 142 -0.30 10.81 13.49
C LEU A 142 -0.81 11.21 14.87
N LEU A 143 -0.52 12.43 15.31
CA LEU A 143 -1.00 12.95 16.59
C LEU A 143 -2.54 13.03 16.63
N HIS A 144 -3.19 13.41 15.53
CA HIS A 144 -4.66 13.41 15.50
C HIS A 144 -5.22 11.97 15.56
N LEU A 145 -4.61 11.02 14.84
CA LEU A 145 -5.02 9.61 14.87
C LEU A 145 -4.83 8.96 16.25
N GLU A 146 -3.72 9.26 16.94
CA GLU A 146 -3.45 8.76 18.30
C GLU A 146 -4.47 9.27 19.34
N ASN A 147 -5.07 10.43 19.10
CA ASN A 147 -6.09 11.02 19.97
C ASN A 147 -7.53 10.69 19.53
N ASP A 148 -7.71 10.00 18.41
CA ASP A 148 -9.03 9.64 17.88
C ASP A 148 -9.49 8.29 18.47
N ILE A 149 -10.57 8.34 19.25
CA ILE A 149 -11.07 7.16 19.99
C ILE A 149 -11.56 6.08 19.03
N GLU A 150 -12.32 6.46 17.99
CA GLU A 150 -12.87 5.50 17.01
C GLU A 150 -11.75 4.79 16.26
N PHE A 151 -10.70 5.53 15.87
CA PHE A 151 -9.52 4.96 15.23
C PHE A 151 -8.77 4.01 16.16
N MET A 152 -8.54 4.42 17.41
CA MET A 152 -7.78 3.65 18.38
C MET A 152 -8.50 2.37 18.83
N GLU A 153 -9.83 2.32 18.79
CA GLU A 153 -10.60 1.08 18.99
C GLU A 153 -10.25 -0.01 17.95
N ALA A 154 -9.84 0.38 16.75
CA ALA A 154 -9.41 -0.55 15.70
C ALA A 154 -7.91 -0.92 15.77
N VAL A 155 -7.12 -0.29 16.64
CA VAL A 155 -5.65 -0.46 16.71
C VAL A 155 -5.23 -1.10 18.04
N SER A 156 -4.76 -2.35 17.97
CA SER A 156 -4.35 -3.10 19.16
C SER A 156 -2.94 -2.78 19.66
N THR A 157 -2.04 -2.30 18.80
CA THR A 157 -0.66 -1.94 19.19
C THR A 157 -0.09 -0.92 18.22
N ILE A 158 0.46 0.17 18.75
CA ILE A 158 1.24 1.13 17.98
C ILE A 158 2.72 0.85 18.23
N LEU A 159 3.43 0.50 17.17
CA LEU A 159 4.88 0.44 17.20
C LEU A 159 5.39 1.74 16.59
N SER A 160 5.70 2.71 17.45
CA SER A 160 6.30 3.95 16.99
C SER A 160 7.62 3.62 16.28
N PRO A 161 7.86 4.10 15.05
CA PRO A 161 9.21 4.13 14.53
C PRO A 161 10.08 4.93 15.52
N CYS A 162 11.32 4.48 15.73
CA CYS A 162 12.33 5.20 16.49
C CYS A 162 12.58 6.59 15.87
N TYR A 163 11.71 7.55 16.14
CA TYR A 163 11.89 8.97 15.94
C TYR A 163 11.78 9.70 17.29
N MET A 164 12.37 9.10 18.33
CA MET A 164 12.98 9.87 19.40
C MET A 164 14.50 9.77 19.20
N LEU A 165 15.12 10.91 18.94
CA LEU A 165 16.57 11.10 18.90
C LEU A 165 17.23 10.61 20.19
N SER A 166 18.48 10.16 20.05
CA SER A 166 19.49 9.97 21.10
C SER A 166 19.34 8.77 22.04
N ARG A 167 19.99 7.66 21.68
CA ARG A 167 21.11 7.14 22.47
C ARG A 167 21.94 6.19 21.61
N VAL A 168 23.12 6.66 21.24
CA VAL A 168 24.27 5.79 21.03
C VAL A 168 24.40 4.97 22.32
N LEU A 169 24.17 3.67 22.23
CA LEU A 169 24.70 2.70 23.18
C LEU A 169 25.51 1.71 22.34
N LEU A 170 26.74 2.14 22.04
CA LEU A 170 27.88 1.25 22.06
C LEU A 170 27.84 0.54 23.42
N ILE A 171 27.58 -0.75 23.43
CA ILE A 171 28.01 -1.64 24.51
C ILE A 171 28.51 -2.93 23.84
N TYR A 172 29.85 -2.99 23.81
CA TYR A 172 30.82 -4.06 23.51
C TYR A 172 30.65 -4.94 22.28
#